data_AF-A0A1H6JNR2-F1
#
_entry.id   AF-A0A1H6JNR2-F1
#
_cell.length_a   1.000
_cell.length_b   1.000
_cell.length_c   1.000
_cell.angle_alpha   90.00
_cell.angle_beta   90.00
_cell.angle_gamma   90.00
#
_symmetry.space_group_name_H-M   'P 1'
#
loop_
_entity.id
_entity.type
_entity.pdbx_description
1 polymer ?
#
loop_
_entity_poly.entity_id
_entity_poly.type
_entity_poly.pdbx_seq_one_letter_code
_entity_poly.pdbx_strand_id
1 'polypeptide(L)'
;MIRIAENNDWVVYCILGSIFVYIILLSVFQRDANVKDFLMQKMEDSSNLTPTWIIVSFVRCLTVALLLSQFVPVIPKVISDIHIFGWELNKFGFTLITFLIFDFLRNILTFLFYSSVGSNKNLKSLTLIASKFFFLESIAFIILSFILYYYPVDLVQYFYIIIFLFMGSFILKNLIYIFHNQPILPEKWYYKFLYICTLQIVPVLVLWKFLF
;
A
#
# COMPACT_ATOMS: atom_id res chain seq x y z
N MET A 1 -2.91 -39.36 19.31
CA MET A 1 -3.45 -38.62 18.14
C MET A 1 -3.24 -37.13 18.43
N ILE A 2 -2.10 -36.60 17.97
CA ILE A 2 -1.64 -35.24 18.31
C ILE A 2 -2.43 -34.26 17.44
N ARG A 3 -3.16 -33.33 18.08
CA ARG A 3 -3.89 -32.25 17.43
C ARG A 3 -2.86 -31.34 16.71
N ILE A 4 -2.73 -31.46 15.39
CA ILE A 4 -2.05 -30.47 14.55
C ILE A 4 -3.02 -29.29 14.45
N ALA A 5 -2.85 -28.28 15.31
CA ALA A 5 -3.81 -27.21 15.54
C ALA A 5 -3.39 -25.86 14.92
N GLU A 6 -2.64 -25.87 13.82
CA GLU A 6 -2.41 -24.67 13.00
C GLU A 6 -2.62 -25.01 11.53
N ASN A 7 -3.89 -25.22 11.14
CA ASN A 7 -4.24 -25.22 9.73
C ASN A 7 -4.17 -23.78 9.22
N ASN A 8 -3.09 -23.47 8.49
CA ASN A 8 -2.91 -22.20 7.79
C ASN A 8 -3.77 -22.10 6.51
N ASP A 9 -4.86 -22.87 6.41
CA ASP A 9 -5.75 -22.94 5.25
C ASP A 9 -6.29 -21.56 4.85
N TRP A 10 -6.53 -20.70 5.84
CA TRP A 10 -6.95 -19.31 5.62
C TRP A 10 -5.90 -18.48 4.85
N VAL A 11 -4.61 -18.77 5.02
CA VAL A 11 -3.51 -18.14 4.27
C VAL A 11 -3.54 -18.58 2.81
N VAL A 12 -3.84 -19.86 2.54
CA VAL A 12 -4.04 -20.34 1.16
C VAL A 12 -5.14 -19.52 0.48
N TYR A 13 -6.29 -19.33 1.15
CA TYR A 13 -7.40 -18.55 0.59
C TYR A 13 -7.00 -17.10 0.32
N CYS A 14 -6.22 -16.47 1.21
CA CYS A 14 -5.73 -15.11 0.98
C CYS A 14 -4.75 -15.02 -0.20
N ILE A 15 -3.83 -16.00 -0.34
CA ILE A 15 -2.87 -16.05 -1.45
C ILE A 15 -3.58 -16.33 -2.78
N LEU A 16 -4.38 -17.40 -2.85
CA LEU A 16 -5.11 -17.75 -4.06
C LEU A 16 -6.12 -16.67 -4.45
N GLY A 17 -6.81 -16.08 -3.47
CA GLY A 17 -7.70 -14.93 -3.68
C GLY A 17 -6.97 -13.73 -4.27
N SER A 18 -5.76 -13.42 -3.77
CA SER A 18 -4.93 -12.34 -4.32
C SER A 18 -4.50 -12.60 -5.77
N ILE A 19 -4.09 -13.83 -6.07
CA ILE A 19 -3.71 -14.24 -7.43
C ILE A 19 -4.93 -14.16 -8.37
N PHE A 20 -6.08 -14.67 -7.94
CA PHE A 20 -7.32 -14.64 -8.71
C PHE A 20 -7.79 -13.21 -8.98
N VAL A 21 -7.71 -12.33 -7.99
CA VAL A 21 -8.00 -10.89 -8.15
C VAL A 21 -7.06 -10.25 -9.17
N TYR A 22 -5.77 -10.63 -9.21
CA TYR A 22 -4.86 -10.15 -10.24
C TYR A 22 -5.13 -10.69 -11.64
N ILE A 23 -5.59 -11.94 -11.76
CA ILE A 23 -6.08 -12.47 -13.03
C ILE A 23 -7.27 -11.64 -13.53
N ILE A 24 -8.25 -11.37 -12.66
CA ILE A 24 -9.39 -10.50 -13.01
C ILE A 24 -8.92 -9.09 -13.39
N LEU A 25 -7.96 -8.53 -12.65
CA LEU A 25 -7.40 -7.22 -12.95
C LEU A 25 -6.80 -7.16 -14.37
N LEU A 26 -6.00 -8.16 -14.73
CA LEU A 26 -5.34 -8.22 -16.03
C LEU A 26 -6.33 -8.49 -17.18
N SER A 27 -7.22 -9.46 -17.01
CA SER A 27 -8.21 -9.82 -18.03
C SER A 27 -9.30 -8.75 -18.19
N VAL A 28 -9.98 -8.38 -17.11
CA VAL A 28 -11.17 -7.52 -17.18
C VAL A 28 -10.78 -6.04 -17.23
N PHE A 29 -9.95 -5.59 -16.28
CA PHE A 29 -9.67 -4.16 -16.14
C PHE A 29 -8.59 -3.66 -17.10
N GLN A 30 -7.62 -4.51 -17.45
CA GLN A 30 -6.54 -4.19 -18.38
C GLN A 30 -6.73 -4.78 -19.79
N ARG A 31 -7.93 -5.29 -20.13
CA ARG A 31 -8.30 -5.78 -21.48
C ARG A 31 -7.39 -6.90 -21.98
N ASP A 32 -7.31 -7.97 -21.20
CA ASP A 32 -6.50 -9.16 -21.51
C ASP A 32 -5.00 -8.86 -21.68
N ALA A 33 -4.49 -7.88 -20.94
CA ALA A 33 -3.06 -7.57 -20.88
C ALA A 33 -2.29 -8.66 -20.13
N ASN A 34 -1.10 -9.02 -20.63
CA ASN A 34 -0.19 -9.85 -19.85
C ASN A 34 0.56 -9.01 -18.81
N VAL A 35 1.24 -9.69 -17.87
CA VAL A 35 2.07 -9.03 -16.83
C VAL A 35 3.09 -8.07 -17.46
N LYS A 36 3.77 -8.49 -18.52
CA LYS A 36 4.74 -7.63 -19.23
C LYS A 36 4.07 -6.39 -19.82
N ASP A 37 2.92 -6.56 -20.46
CA ASP A 37 2.18 -5.48 -21.10
C ASP A 37 1.74 -4.46 -20.06
N PHE A 38 1.20 -4.92 -18.92
CA PHE A 38 0.83 -4.06 -17.80
C PHE A 38 2.03 -3.27 -17.25
N LEU A 39 3.18 -3.92 -17.05
CA LEU A 39 4.37 -3.25 -16.52
C LEU A 39 4.96 -2.22 -17.50
N MET A 40 4.87 -2.47 -18.81
CA MET A 40 5.41 -1.57 -19.84
C MET A 40 4.40 -0.51 -20.34
N GLN A 41 3.13 -0.62 -19.94
CA GLN A 41 2.03 0.25 -20.38
C GLN A 41 2.33 1.75 -20.17
N LYS A 42 2.12 2.59 -21.17
CA LYS A 42 2.23 4.04 -21.01
C LYS A 42 0.92 4.64 -20.48
N MET A 43 0.98 5.87 -20.00
CA MET A 43 -0.19 6.60 -19.51
C MET A 43 -1.31 6.74 -20.56
N GLU A 44 -0.93 6.94 -21.82
CA GLU A 44 -1.85 7.12 -22.95
C GLU A 44 -2.67 5.85 -23.24
N ASP A 45 -2.05 4.69 -23.05
CA ASP A 45 -2.66 3.37 -23.27
C ASP A 45 -3.33 2.81 -22.01
N SER A 46 -3.30 3.56 -20.90
CA SER A 46 -3.84 3.12 -19.61
C SER A 46 -5.36 3.18 -19.58
N SER A 47 -5.99 2.04 -19.32
CA SER A 47 -7.44 1.94 -19.13
C SER A 47 -7.76 1.61 -17.68
N ASN A 48 -8.93 2.06 -17.21
CA ASN A 48 -9.46 1.71 -15.88
C ASN A 48 -8.48 1.95 -14.70
N LEU A 49 -7.78 3.08 -14.75
CA LEU A 49 -6.70 3.39 -13.80
C LEU A 49 -7.15 3.41 -12.34
N THR A 50 -8.31 4.01 -12.04
CA THR A 50 -8.84 4.10 -10.67
C THR A 50 -9.16 2.74 -10.07
N PRO A 51 -9.97 1.86 -10.71
CA PRO A 51 -10.23 0.53 -10.15
C PRO A 51 -8.97 -0.35 -10.12
N THR A 52 -8.08 -0.27 -11.11
CA THR A 52 -6.77 -0.94 -11.05
C THR A 52 -5.97 -0.51 -9.82
N TRP A 53 -5.89 0.79 -9.55
CA TRP A 53 -5.17 1.32 -8.39
C TRP A 53 -5.79 0.87 -7.06
N ILE A 54 -7.11 0.85 -6.95
CA ILE A 54 -7.83 0.37 -5.75
C ILE A 54 -7.55 -1.12 -5.52
N ILE A 55 -7.71 -1.95 -6.55
CA ILE A 55 -7.52 -3.40 -6.46
C ILE A 55 -6.08 -3.73 -6.06
N VAL A 56 -5.09 -3.14 -6.75
CA VAL A 56 -3.69 -3.41 -6.44
C VAL A 56 -3.33 -2.93 -5.03
N SER A 57 -3.81 -1.76 -4.61
CA SER A 57 -3.57 -1.24 -3.26
C SER A 57 -4.19 -2.12 -2.18
N PHE A 58 -5.39 -2.66 -2.42
CA PHE A 58 -6.04 -3.61 -1.52
C PHE A 58 -5.24 -4.92 -1.39
N VAL A 59 -4.86 -5.54 -2.51
CA VAL A 59 -4.07 -6.78 -2.50
C VAL A 59 -2.72 -6.57 -1.82
N ARG A 60 -2.08 -5.42 -2.03
CA ARG A 60 -0.86 -5.03 -1.31
C ARG A 60 -1.09 -4.95 0.19
N CYS A 61 -2.17 -4.30 0.66
CA CYS A 61 -2.47 -4.25 2.09
C CYS A 61 -2.72 -5.65 2.67
N LEU A 62 -3.41 -6.51 1.93
CA LEU A 62 -3.69 -7.88 2.32
C LEU A 62 -2.40 -8.72 2.46
N THR A 63 -1.51 -8.65 1.47
CA THR A 63 -0.24 -9.41 1.48
C THR A 63 0.75 -8.89 2.51
N VAL A 64 0.81 -7.58 2.73
CA VAL A 64 1.58 -6.97 3.84
C VAL A 64 1.02 -7.40 5.19
N ALA A 65 -0.31 -7.38 5.35
CA ALA A 65 -0.95 -7.78 6.60
C ALA A 65 -0.74 -9.27 6.91
N LEU A 66 -0.78 -10.14 5.90
CA LEU A 66 -0.45 -11.57 6.02
C LEU A 66 0.96 -11.78 6.55
N LEU A 67 1.92 -11.06 5.97
CA LEU A 67 3.33 -11.20 6.27
C LEU A 67 3.71 -10.64 7.65
N LEU A 68 3.07 -9.54 8.07
CA LEU A 68 3.37 -8.88 9.34
C LEU A 68 2.55 -9.37 10.53
N SER A 69 1.41 -10.04 10.32
CA SER A 69 0.51 -10.47 11.40
C SER A 69 1.17 -11.40 12.42
N GLN A 70 2.09 -12.28 12.00
CA GLN A 70 2.82 -13.17 12.90
C GLN A 70 3.76 -12.42 13.86
N PHE A 71 4.23 -11.24 13.44
CA PHE A 71 5.15 -10.41 14.22
C PHE A 71 4.43 -9.44 15.16
N VAL A 72 3.09 -9.38 15.12
CA VAL A 72 2.33 -8.57 16.07
C VAL A 72 2.28 -9.27 17.43
N PRO A 73 2.88 -8.68 18.48
CA PRO A 73 2.99 -9.35 19.77
C PRO A 73 1.63 -9.39 20.48
N VAL A 74 0.92 -8.25 20.54
CA VAL A 74 -0.33 -8.08 21.30
C VAL A 74 -1.29 -7.17 20.55
N ILE A 75 -2.57 -7.52 20.56
CA ILE A 75 -3.66 -6.66 20.07
C ILE A 75 -4.06 -5.72 21.22
N PRO A 76 -4.13 -4.40 21.02
CA PRO A 76 -4.53 -3.46 22.07
C PRO A 76 -5.90 -3.81 22.67
N LYS A 77 -6.05 -3.71 24.00
CA LYS A 77 -7.31 -4.06 24.70
C LYS A 77 -8.53 -3.28 24.18
N VAL A 78 -8.33 -2.01 23.88
CA VAL A 78 -9.36 -1.12 23.29
C VAL A 78 -9.95 -1.71 21.99
N ILE A 79 -9.19 -2.54 21.28
CA ILE A 79 -9.58 -3.16 20.01
C ILE A 79 -10.05 -4.60 20.22
N SER A 80 -9.46 -5.35 21.17
CA SER A 80 -9.93 -6.71 21.49
C SER A 80 -11.37 -6.73 22.02
N ASP A 81 -11.75 -5.69 22.76
CA ASP A 81 -13.06 -5.60 23.39
C ASP A 81 -14.17 -5.18 22.40
N ILE A 82 -13.81 -4.88 21.14
CA ILE A 82 -14.75 -4.57 20.07
C ILE A 82 -15.24 -5.88 19.45
N HIS A 83 -16.39 -6.36 19.89
CA HIS A 83 -17.07 -7.50 19.29
C HIS A 83 -17.98 -7.05 18.14
N ILE A 84 -17.57 -7.34 16.91
CA ILE A 84 -18.40 -7.10 15.72
C ILE A 84 -19.11 -8.41 15.39
N PHE A 85 -20.45 -8.44 15.50
CA PHE A 85 -21.25 -9.66 15.27
C PHE A 85 -20.81 -10.90 16.09
N GLY A 86 -20.27 -10.66 17.30
CA GLY A 86 -19.75 -11.72 18.18
C GLY A 86 -18.37 -12.26 17.79
N TRP A 87 -17.71 -11.66 16.80
CA TRP A 87 -16.36 -12.03 16.38
C TRP A 87 -15.34 -11.06 17.00
N GLU A 88 -14.26 -11.61 17.53
CA GLU A 88 -13.11 -10.86 18.00
C GLU A 88 -12.10 -10.66 16.87
N LEU A 89 -11.47 -9.48 16.84
CA LEU A 89 -10.42 -9.18 15.87
C LEU A 89 -9.17 -10.01 16.17
N ASN A 90 -8.81 -10.91 15.25
CA ASN A 90 -7.54 -11.64 15.31
C ASN A 90 -6.36 -10.74 14.89
N LYS A 91 -5.13 -11.22 15.11
CA LYS A 91 -3.89 -10.46 14.80
C LYS A 91 -3.85 -10.01 13.34
N PHE A 92 -4.30 -10.86 12.42
CA PHE A 92 -4.37 -10.57 11.00
C PHE A 92 -5.41 -9.48 10.65
N GLY A 93 -6.60 -9.54 11.23
CA GLY A 93 -7.66 -8.55 11.00
C GLY A 93 -7.24 -7.19 11.54
N PHE A 94 -6.60 -7.16 12.71
CA PHE A 94 -6.02 -5.94 13.26
C PHE A 94 -4.94 -5.35 12.34
N THR A 95 -3.98 -6.15 11.85
CA THR A 95 -2.96 -5.64 10.91
C THR A 95 -3.59 -5.16 9.61
N LEU A 96 -4.53 -5.93 9.05
CA LEU A 96 -5.21 -5.58 7.80
C LEU A 96 -5.94 -4.25 7.89
N ILE A 97 -6.76 -4.06 8.92
CA ILE A 97 -7.51 -2.81 9.14
C ILE A 97 -6.53 -1.64 9.31
N THR A 98 -5.45 -1.83 10.08
CA THR A 98 -4.43 -0.79 10.27
C THR A 98 -3.82 -0.35 8.95
N PHE A 99 -3.45 -1.29 8.07
CA PHE A 99 -2.89 -0.96 6.77
C PHE A 99 -3.91 -0.36 5.80
N LEU A 100 -5.17 -0.80 5.84
CA LEU A 100 -6.24 -0.22 5.04
C LEU A 100 -6.53 1.24 5.43
N ILE A 101 -6.62 1.53 6.73
CA ILE A 101 -6.80 2.91 7.22
C ILE A 101 -5.60 3.78 6.83
N PHE A 102 -4.39 3.27 7.00
CA PHE A 102 -3.17 3.99 6.61
C PHE A 102 -3.15 4.29 5.10
N ASP A 103 -3.45 3.30 4.25
CA ASP A 103 -3.46 3.47 2.79
C ASP A 103 -4.57 4.45 2.37
N PHE A 104 -5.76 4.37 2.98
CA PHE A 104 -6.86 5.28 2.74
C PHE A 104 -6.52 6.73 3.10
N LEU A 105 -5.98 6.97 4.30
CA LEU A 105 -5.53 8.30 4.73
C LEU A 105 -4.43 8.84 3.81
N ARG A 106 -3.44 8.01 3.45
CA ARG A 106 -2.39 8.39 2.49
C ARG A 106 -3.00 8.82 1.16
N ASN A 107 -3.99 8.10 0.66
CA ASN A 107 -4.64 8.39 -0.63
C ASN A 107 -5.43 9.70 -0.58
N ILE A 108 -6.14 9.97 0.52
CA ILE A 108 -6.83 11.26 0.73
C ILE A 108 -5.82 12.40 0.72
N LEU A 109 -4.75 12.29 1.52
CA LEU A 109 -3.72 13.34 1.59
C LEU A 109 -3.05 13.56 0.23
N THR A 110 -2.74 12.49 -0.49
CA THR A 110 -2.17 12.56 -1.84
C THR A 110 -3.13 13.26 -2.81
N PHE A 111 -4.42 12.92 -2.78
CA PHE A 111 -5.43 13.55 -3.61
C PHE A 111 -5.58 15.04 -3.31
N LEU A 112 -5.69 15.42 -2.03
CA LEU A 112 -5.79 16.82 -1.60
C LEU A 112 -4.57 17.63 -2.02
N PHE A 113 -3.38 17.05 -1.94
CA PHE A 113 -2.13 17.65 -2.36
C PHE A 113 -2.10 17.95 -3.88
N TYR A 114 -2.43 16.98 -4.72
CA TYR A 114 -2.40 17.22 -6.17
C TYR A 114 -3.50 18.17 -6.62
N SER A 115 -4.65 18.13 -5.93
CA SER A 115 -5.77 19.05 -6.14
C SER A 115 -5.39 20.49 -5.76
N SER A 116 -4.73 20.70 -4.63
CA SER A 116 -4.32 22.05 -4.18
C SER A 116 -3.25 22.67 -5.08
N VAL A 117 -2.37 21.86 -5.66
CA VAL A 117 -1.33 22.32 -6.58
C VAL A 117 -1.88 22.53 -8.00
N GLY A 118 -3.07 22.01 -8.32
CA GLY A 118 -3.69 22.07 -9.65
C GLY A 118 -3.07 21.11 -10.66
N SER A 119 -2.47 20.01 -10.19
CA SER A 119 -1.63 19.10 -10.99
C SER A 119 -2.26 17.71 -11.15
N ASN A 120 -3.56 17.65 -11.40
CA ASN A 120 -4.31 16.38 -11.47
C ASN A 120 -3.84 15.42 -12.57
N LYS A 121 -3.16 15.92 -13.62
CA LYS A 121 -2.53 15.06 -14.63
C LYS A 121 -1.40 14.21 -14.03
N ASN A 122 -0.60 14.79 -13.14
CA ASN A 122 0.50 14.12 -12.45
C ASN A 122 -0.03 13.08 -11.45
N LEU A 123 -1.20 13.31 -10.84
CA LEU A 123 -1.86 12.31 -10.00
C LEU A 123 -2.16 11.02 -10.78
N LYS A 124 -2.64 11.14 -12.02
CA LYS A 124 -2.87 9.96 -12.87
C LYS A 124 -1.56 9.22 -13.17
N SER A 125 -0.50 9.95 -13.53
CA SER A 125 0.83 9.36 -13.73
C SER A 125 1.34 8.64 -12.48
N LEU A 126 1.23 9.27 -11.31
CA LEU A 126 1.56 8.67 -10.02
C LEU A 126 0.78 7.38 -9.79
N THR A 127 -0.54 7.38 -10.00
CA THR A 127 -1.38 6.20 -9.75
C THR A 127 -1.00 5.02 -10.66
N LEU A 128 -0.60 5.26 -11.92
CA LEU A 128 -0.17 4.18 -12.81
C LEU A 128 1.16 3.58 -12.33
N ILE A 129 2.15 4.44 -12.08
CA ILE A 129 3.49 4.01 -11.67
C ILE A 129 3.44 3.32 -10.30
N ALA A 130 2.65 3.87 -9.37
CA ALA A 130 2.40 3.25 -8.07
C ALA A 130 1.72 1.89 -8.21
N SER A 131 0.73 1.75 -9.09
CA SER A 131 0.04 0.47 -9.32
C SER A 131 1.00 -0.60 -9.84
N LYS A 132 1.90 -0.27 -10.77
CA LYS A 132 2.93 -1.22 -11.25
C LYS A 132 3.88 -1.65 -10.15
N PHE A 133 4.33 -0.68 -9.35
CA PHE A 133 5.22 -0.94 -8.23
C PHE A 133 4.55 -1.82 -7.16
N PHE A 134 3.33 -1.48 -6.76
CA PHE A 134 2.55 -2.25 -5.78
C PHE A 134 2.21 -3.66 -6.28
N PHE A 135 1.97 -3.82 -7.59
CA PHE A 135 1.78 -5.13 -8.19
C PHE A 135 3.03 -5.99 -8.04
N LEU A 136 4.21 -5.49 -8.41
CA LEU A 136 5.47 -6.23 -8.25
C LEU A 136 5.78 -6.52 -6.78
N GLU A 137 5.60 -5.53 -5.90
CA GLU A 137 5.82 -5.66 -4.46
C GLU A 137 4.92 -6.75 -3.85
N SER A 138 3.64 -6.78 -4.22
CA SER A 138 2.70 -7.78 -3.72
C SER A 138 3.05 -9.21 -4.14
N ILE A 139 3.59 -9.42 -5.35
CA ILE A 139 4.05 -10.74 -5.80
C ILE A 139 5.20 -11.22 -4.92
N ALA A 140 6.15 -10.33 -4.60
CA ALA A 140 7.24 -10.66 -3.68
C ALA A 140 6.68 -11.02 -2.28
N PHE A 141 5.71 -10.27 -1.78
CA PHE A 141 5.08 -10.56 -0.49
C PHE A 141 4.25 -11.85 -0.48
N ILE A 142 3.63 -12.25 -1.60
CA ILE A 142 2.95 -13.54 -1.72
C ILE A 142 3.94 -14.68 -1.56
N ILE A 143 5.08 -14.62 -2.26
CA ILE A 143 6.14 -15.65 -2.19
C ILE A 143 6.69 -15.74 -0.76
N LEU A 144 6.97 -14.60 -0.14
CA LEU A 144 7.44 -14.56 1.24
C LEU A 144 6.38 -15.12 2.20
N SER A 145 5.13 -14.69 2.08
CA SER A 145 4.04 -15.23 2.93
C SER A 145 3.91 -16.75 2.78
N PHE A 146 4.07 -17.29 1.57
CA PHE A 146 4.09 -18.72 1.36
C PHE A 146 5.26 -19.41 2.11
N ILE A 147 6.47 -18.84 2.02
CA ILE A 147 7.63 -19.37 2.75
C ILE A 147 7.41 -19.33 4.27
N LEU A 148 6.92 -18.20 4.80
CA LEU A 148 6.72 -17.99 6.24
C LEU A 148 5.74 -18.99 6.86
N TYR A 149 4.63 -19.30 6.18
CA TYR A 149 3.57 -20.11 6.75
C TYR A 149 3.66 -21.61 6.43
N TYR A 150 4.40 -22.01 5.40
CA TYR A 150 4.49 -23.43 4.96
C TYR A 150 5.87 -24.07 5.15
N TYR A 151 6.93 -23.29 5.36
CA TYR A 151 8.25 -23.82 5.64
C TYR A 151 8.67 -23.55 7.09
N PRO A 152 9.44 -24.47 7.71
CA PRO A 152 10.01 -24.23 9.03
C PRO A 152 11.12 -23.18 8.91
N VAL A 153 10.80 -21.93 9.21
CA VAL A 153 11.75 -20.81 9.17
C VAL A 153 11.90 -20.19 10.54
N ASP A 154 13.12 -19.78 10.89
CA ASP A 154 13.38 -18.98 12.09
C ASP A 154 12.75 -17.59 11.92
N LEU A 155 11.74 -17.29 12.75
CA LEU A 155 11.00 -16.04 12.72
C LEU A 155 11.89 -14.80 12.89
N VAL A 156 12.93 -14.89 13.71
CA VAL A 156 13.82 -13.74 13.99
C VAL A 156 14.65 -13.42 12.74
N GLN A 157 15.25 -14.45 12.14
CA GLN A 157 16.02 -14.28 10.90
C GLN A 157 15.11 -13.80 9.77
N TYR A 158 13.90 -14.36 9.69
CA TYR A 158 12.93 -13.98 8.68
C TYR A 158 12.46 -12.54 8.81
N PHE A 159 12.28 -12.05 10.04
CA PHE A 159 11.93 -10.67 10.31
C PHE A 159 12.99 -9.68 9.78
N TYR A 160 14.29 -10.00 9.90
CA TYR A 160 15.34 -9.18 9.32
C TYR A 160 15.29 -9.14 7.79
N ILE A 161 14.97 -10.26 7.14
CA ILE A 161 14.77 -10.32 5.68
C ILE A 161 13.62 -9.40 5.27
N ILE A 162 12.51 -9.45 6.01
CA ILE A 162 11.35 -8.59 5.79
C ILE A 162 11.74 -7.11 5.91
N ILE A 163 12.43 -6.72 6.98
CA ILE A 163 12.90 -5.33 7.17
C ILE A 163 13.77 -4.88 5.99
N PHE A 164 14.74 -5.70 5.59
CA PHE A 164 15.63 -5.38 4.48
C PHE A 164 14.84 -5.18 3.18
N LEU A 165 13.85 -6.03 2.93
CA LEU A 165 13.00 -5.91 1.75
C LEU A 165 12.11 -4.67 1.79
N PHE A 166 11.53 -4.31 2.94
CA PHE A 166 10.78 -3.05 3.09
C PHE A 166 11.68 -1.82 2.90
N MET A 167 12.89 -1.84 3.46
CA MET A 167 13.89 -0.78 3.30
C MET A 167 14.30 -0.63 1.84
N GLY A 168 14.59 -1.76 1.17
CA GLY A 168 14.93 -1.81 -0.25
C GLY A 168 13.77 -1.33 -1.14
N SER A 169 12.55 -1.78 -0.86
CA SER A 169 11.33 -1.33 -1.54
C SER A 169 11.15 0.19 -1.40
N PHE A 170 11.33 0.73 -0.19
CA PHE A 170 11.25 2.16 0.05
C PHE A 170 12.28 2.96 -0.74
N ILE A 171 13.55 2.54 -0.74
CA ILE A 171 14.62 3.19 -1.50
C ILE A 171 14.30 3.13 -3.00
N LEU A 172 13.97 1.94 -3.51
CA LEU A 172 13.69 1.73 -4.93
C LEU A 172 12.48 2.54 -5.41
N LYS A 173 11.43 2.64 -4.61
CA LYS A 173 10.27 3.49 -4.89
C LYS A 173 10.66 4.96 -5.04
N ASN A 174 11.47 5.49 -4.12
CA ASN A 174 11.94 6.88 -4.19
C ASN A 174 12.83 7.11 -5.42
N LEU A 175 13.73 6.18 -5.73
CA LEU A 175 14.56 6.24 -6.94
C LEU A 175 13.69 6.24 -8.19
N ILE A 176 12.69 5.36 -8.29
CA ILE A 176 11.76 5.35 -9.42
C ILE A 176 11.06 6.71 -9.52
N TYR A 177 10.57 7.29 -8.42
CA TYR A 177 9.86 8.56 -8.46
C TYR A 177 10.74 9.74 -8.86
N ILE A 178 12.04 9.72 -8.54
CA ILE A 178 13.00 10.77 -8.90
C ILE A 178 13.46 10.62 -10.36
N PHE A 179 13.73 9.39 -10.81
CA PHE A 179 14.34 9.12 -12.12
C PHE A 179 13.31 8.78 -13.22
N HIS A 180 12.01 8.75 -12.93
CA HIS A 180 11.02 8.50 -13.97
C HIS A 180 10.92 9.67 -14.94
N ASN A 181 10.91 9.38 -16.24
CA ASN A 181 10.79 10.38 -17.30
C ASN A 181 9.44 11.11 -17.33
N GLN A 182 8.42 10.65 -16.60
CA GLN A 182 7.16 11.38 -16.50
C GLN A 182 7.20 12.31 -15.29
N PRO A 183 6.73 13.57 -15.42
CA PRO A 183 6.70 14.51 -14.30
C PRO A 183 5.66 14.04 -13.27
N ILE A 184 6.08 13.23 -12.31
CA ILE A 184 5.26 12.80 -11.16
C ILE A 184 5.16 13.95 -10.16
N LEU A 185 6.26 14.67 -9.97
CA LEU A 185 6.35 15.83 -9.09
C LEU A 185 5.96 17.11 -9.85
N PRO A 186 5.21 18.04 -9.23
CA PRO A 186 4.91 19.32 -9.86
C PRO A 186 6.20 20.16 -9.98
N GLU A 187 6.49 20.70 -11.16
CA GLU A 187 7.72 21.47 -11.44
C GLU A 187 7.93 22.68 -10.50
N LYS A 188 6.84 23.27 -9.99
CA LYS A 188 6.87 24.44 -9.08
C LYS A 188 6.50 24.10 -7.64
N TRP A 189 6.52 22.82 -7.25
CA TRP A 189 5.98 22.36 -5.98
C TRP A 189 6.67 23.02 -4.77
N TYR A 190 8.00 23.13 -4.81
CA TYR A 190 8.79 23.79 -3.78
C TYR A 190 8.34 25.23 -3.54
N TYR A 191 8.15 26.01 -4.60
CA TYR A 191 7.74 27.41 -4.50
C TYR A 191 6.32 27.58 -3.99
N LYS A 192 5.38 26.71 -4.38
CA LYS A 192 4.00 26.76 -3.85
C LYS A 192 3.92 26.34 -2.39
N PHE A 193 4.70 25.34 -1.96
CA PHE A 193 4.76 24.94 -0.56
C PHE A 193 5.37 26.05 0.30
N LEU A 194 6.49 26.63 -0.15
CA LEU A 194 7.11 27.78 0.50
C LEU A 194 6.14 28.97 0.60
N TYR A 195 5.35 29.21 -0.46
CA TYR A 195 4.34 30.28 -0.51
C TYR A 195 3.18 30.04 0.46
N ILE A 196 2.65 28.82 0.56
CA ILE A 196 1.61 28.46 1.55
C ILE A 196 2.15 28.63 2.97
N CYS A 197 3.37 28.15 3.23
CA CYS A 197 4.01 28.31 4.52
C CYS A 197 4.21 29.80 4.88
N THR A 198 4.67 30.63 3.94
CA THR A 198 4.96 32.05 4.19
C THR A 198 3.74 32.97 4.17
N LEU A 199 2.73 32.75 3.32
CA LEU A 199 1.56 33.63 3.22
C LEU A 199 0.32 33.15 3.95
N GLN A 200 0.19 31.86 4.26
CA GLN A 200 -1.00 31.36 4.97
C GLN A 200 -0.67 30.95 6.39
N ILE A 201 0.35 30.12 6.59
CA ILE A 201 0.64 29.55 7.91
C ILE A 201 1.34 30.57 8.82
N VAL A 202 2.36 31.27 8.33
CA VAL A 202 3.11 32.27 9.12
C VAL A 202 2.23 33.43 9.59
N PRO A 203 1.36 34.05 8.77
CA PRO A 203 0.50 35.13 9.24
C PRO A 203 -0.53 34.67 10.27
N VAL A 204 -1.05 33.45 10.14
CA VAL A 204 -1.95 32.85 11.14
C VAL A 204 -1.21 32.60 12.45
N LEU A 205 0.03 32.08 12.42
CA LEU A 205 0.86 31.90 13.62
C LEU A 205 1.22 33.23 14.30
N VAL A 206 1.51 34.26 13.50
CA VAL A 206 1.78 35.61 14.02
C VAL A 206 0.52 36.21 14.65
N LEU A 207 -0.63 36.13 13.99
CA LEU A 207 -1.92 36.54 14.57
C LEU A 207 -2.23 35.80 15.85
N TRP A 208 -1.96 34.49 15.89
CA TRP A 208 -2.22 33.68 17.07
C TRP A 208 -1.36 34.11 18.26
N LYS A 209 -0.07 34.40 18.05
CA LYS A 209 0.84 34.95 19.08
C LYS A 209 0.49 36.37 19.53
N PHE A 210 -0.21 37.15 18.70
CA PHE A 210 -0.68 38.48 19.08
C PHE A 210 -2.01 38.44 19.85
N LEU A 211 -2.85 37.43 19.61
CA LEU A 211 -4.17 37.28 20.23
C LEU A 211 -4.16 36.43 21.52
N PHE A 212 -3.13 35.58 21.71
CA PHE A 212 -2.94 34.70 22.87
C PHE A 212 -1.48 34.74 23.32
#